data_AF-A0A4Q7ZRZ8-F1
#
_entry.id   AF-A0A4Q7ZRZ8-F1
#
_cell.length_a   1.000
_cell.length_b   1.000
_cell.length_c   1.000
_cell.angle_alpha   90.00
_cell.angle_beta   90.00
_cell.angle_gamma   90.00
#
_symmetry.space_group_name_H-M   'P 1'
#
loop_
_entity.id
_entity.type
_entity.pdbx_description
1 polymer ?
#
loop_
_entity_poly.entity_id
_entity_poly.type
_entity_poly.pdbx_seq_one_letter_code
_entity_poly.pdbx_strand_id
1 'polypeptide(L)'
;MSGVRPPILRHDPPLAASHPARQSTFAGRRYGHCTGMDDLASVTACEDGPLLLRGAFTLLTQDGEVIDPGRRTVALCRCGRSAIKPFCDGTHKAVGFQAPSAPTSERPWERD
;
A
#
# COMPACT_ATOMS: atom_id res chain seq x y z
N MET A 1 -37.67 -39.73 12.37
CA MET A 1 -37.48 -39.48 10.93
C MET A 1 -36.11 -38.81 10.76
N SER A 2 -35.04 -39.59 10.67
CA SER A 2 -33.66 -39.07 10.53
C SER A 2 -33.41 -38.66 9.09
N GLY A 3 -33.27 -37.36 8.84
CA GLY A 3 -32.81 -36.83 7.56
C GLY A 3 -31.29 -36.96 7.43
N VAL A 4 -30.83 -37.86 6.57
CA VAL A 4 -29.41 -37.97 6.21
C VAL A 4 -29.10 -36.88 5.17
N ARG A 5 -28.17 -35.97 5.49
CA ARG A 5 -27.65 -34.97 4.55
C ARG A 5 -26.65 -35.62 3.57
N PRO A 6 -26.70 -35.33 2.25
CA PRO A 6 -25.73 -35.84 1.30
C PRO A 6 -24.39 -35.07 1.40
N PRO A 7 -23.25 -35.67 0.99
CA PRO A 7 -21.95 -35.01 1.02
C PRO A 7 -21.81 -33.99 -0.11
N ILE A 8 -21.24 -32.84 0.21
CA ILE A 8 -20.85 -31.78 -0.72
C ILE A 8 -19.64 -32.23 -1.54
N LEU A 9 -19.83 -32.42 -2.85
CA LEU A 9 -18.72 -32.61 -3.80
C LEU A 9 -17.93 -31.30 -3.90
N ARG A 10 -16.66 -31.32 -3.50
CA ARG A 10 -15.73 -30.22 -3.78
C ARG A 10 -15.21 -30.38 -5.20
N HIS A 11 -15.46 -29.39 -6.04
CA HIS A 11 -14.80 -29.29 -7.34
C HIS A 11 -13.49 -28.54 -7.16
N ASP A 12 -12.37 -29.22 -7.43
CA ASP A 12 -11.05 -28.59 -7.54
C ASP A 12 -10.95 -27.79 -8.84
N PRO A 13 -10.45 -26.53 -8.82
CA PRO A 13 -10.18 -25.77 -10.04
C PRO A 13 -8.92 -26.30 -10.75
N PRO A 14 -8.85 -26.24 -12.09
CA PRO A 14 -7.71 -26.76 -12.83
C PRO A 14 -6.46 -25.88 -12.65
N LEU A 15 -5.34 -26.58 -12.52
CA LEU A 15 -3.97 -26.07 -12.45
C LEU A 15 -3.65 -25.23 -13.72
N ALA A 16 -3.46 -23.92 -13.55
CA ALA A 16 -3.07 -23.03 -14.64
C ALA A 16 -1.64 -23.34 -15.12
N ALA A 17 -1.49 -23.53 -16.43
CA ALA A 17 -0.23 -23.81 -17.10
C ALA A 17 0.75 -22.62 -17.01
N SER A 18 1.97 -22.92 -16.62
CA SER A 18 3.13 -22.03 -16.61
C SER A 18 3.53 -21.65 -18.05
N HIS A 19 3.55 -20.34 -18.34
CA HIS A 19 4.12 -19.82 -19.57
C HIS A 19 5.64 -19.63 -19.39
N PRO A 20 6.49 -20.01 -20.38
CA PRO A 20 7.93 -19.87 -20.26
C PRO A 20 8.38 -18.40 -20.38
N ALA A 21 9.27 -18.00 -19.47
CA ALA A 21 9.93 -16.70 -19.50
C ALA A 21 10.80 -16.57 -20.77
N ARG A 22 10.53 -15.52 -21.55
CA ARG A 22 11.27 -15.15 -22.76
C ARG A 22 12.64 -14.58 -22.34
N GLN A 23 13.71 -15.32 -22.59
CA GLN A 23 15.07 -14.86 -22.34
C GLN A 23 15.52 -13.97 -23.50
N SER A 24 15.65 -12.66 -23.23
CA SER A 24 16.29 -11.71 -24.15
C SER A 24 17.77 -11.62 -23.79
N THR A 25 18.63 -12.16 -24.63
CA THR A 25 20.08 -11.98 -24.57
C THR A 25 20.44 -10.60 -25.13
N PHE A 26 20.89 -9.69 -24.27
CA PHE A 26 21.69 -8.55 -24.70
C PHE A 26 22.88 -8.35 -23.77
N ALA A 27 24.07 -8.48 -24.36
CA ALA A 27 25.36 -8.42 -23.71
C ALA A 27 25.72 -6.99 -23.26
N GLY A 28 26.45 -6.90 -22.15
CA GLY A 28 27.43 -5.85 -21.94
C GLY A 28 26.94 -4.57 -21.26
N ARG A 29 26.82 -4.61 -19.93
CA ARG A 29 27.27 -3.55 -19.01
C ARG A 29 27.24 -4.10 -17.58
N ARG A 30 28.36 -3.93 -16.86
CA ARG A 30 28.47 -4.29 -15.44
C ARG A 30 27.55 -3.36 -14.64
N TYR A 31 26.35 -3.81 -14.31
CA TYR A 31 25.57 -3.21 -13.23
C TYR A 31 25.93 -3.92 -11.93
N GLY A 32 26.99 -3.42 -11.30
CA GLY A 32 27.22 -3.65 -9.88
C GLY A 32 26.16 -2.90 -9.08
N HIS A 33 25.02 -3.53 -8.89
CA HIS A 33 24.27 -3.52 -7.63
C HIS A 33 23.22 -4.62 -7.70
N CYS A 34 23.27 -5.56 -6.76
CA CYS A 34 22.13 -6.39 -6.44
C CYS A 34 20.98 -5.45 -6.03
N THR A 35 19.89 -5.43 -6.80
CA THR A 35 18.61 -4.82 -6.43
C THR A 35 18.12 -5.45 -5.13
N GLY A 36 18.27 -4.74 -4.02
CA GLY A 36 17.91 -5.23 -2.70
C GLY A 36 17.60 -4.08 -1.76
N MET A 37 16.31 -3.87 -1.50
CA MET A 37 15.70 -2.97 -0.49
C MET A 37 15.42 -1.50 -0.86
N ASP A 38 15.91 -0.96 -1.98
CA ASP A 38 15.76 0.47 -2.31
C ASP A 38 14.39 0.91 -2.89
N ASP A 39 13.45 -0.03 -3.09
CA ASP A 39 12.12 0.25 -3.68
C ASP A 39 10.95 -0.06 -2.72
N LEU A 40 11.19 -0.42 -1.45
CA LEU A 40 10.09 -0.72 -0.53
C LEU A 40 9.28 0.53 -0.17
N ALA A 41 7.95 0.38 -0.17
CA ALA A 41 7.06 1.44 0.28
C ALA A 41 7.31 1.77 1.77
N SER A 42 7.47 3.04 2.10
CA SER A 42 7.49 3.54 3.48
C SER A 42 6.39 4.58 3.69
N VAL A 43 5.78 4.54 4.88
CA VAL A 43 4.78 5.50 5.34
C VAL A 43 5.33 6.18 6.58
N THR A 44 5.50 7.51 6.53
CA THR A 44 5.95 8.31 7.67
C THR A 44 4.83 9.24 8.13
N ALA A 45 4.40 9.13 9.38
CA ALA A 45 3.54 10.13 9.99
C ALA A 45 4.39 11.35 10.38
N CYS A 46 4.20 12.47 9.69
CA CYS A 46 4.86 13.73 10.08
C CYS A 46 4.12 14.33 11.28
N GLU A 47 4.86 14.74 12.31
CA GLU A 47 4.34 15.55 13.44
C GLU A 47 3.51 16.72 12.90
N ASP A 48 2.28 16.86 13.40
CA ASP A 48 1.31 17.91 12.99
C ASP A 48 1.03 17.99 11.47
N GLY A 49 1.39 16.93 10.74
CA GLY A 49 1.49 16.95 9.29
C GLY A 49 0.84 15.76 8.58
N PRO A 50 1.12 15.61 7.28
CA PRO A 50 0.57 14.55 6.45
C PRO A 50 1.18 13.17 6.74
N LEU A 51 0.65 12.15 6.08
CA LEU A 51 1.34 10.86 5.91
C LEU A 51 2.21 10.95 4.66
N LEU A 52 3.53 10.82 4.80
CA LEU A 52 4.46 10.83 3.69
C LEU A 52 4.68 9.39 3.20
N LEU A 53 4.22 9.10 2.00
CA LEU A 53 4.37 7.81 1.34
C LEU A 53 5.51 7.90 0.32
N ARG A 54 6.49 7.00 0.40
CA ARG A 54 7.66 6.93 -0.49
C ARG A 54 7.89 5.51 -1.01
N GLY A 55 8.47 5.35 -2.19
CA GLY A 55 8.89 4.06 -2.74
C GLY A 55 7.92 3.49 -3.77
N ALA A 56 7.96 2.17 -3.98
CA ALA A 56 7.04 1.49 -4.90
C ALA A 56 5.72 1.15 -4.20
N PHE A 57 4.67 1.91 -4.51
CA PHE A 57 3.31 1.71 -3.98
C PHE A 57 2.26 1.86 -5.08
N THR A 58 1.09 1.27 -4.85
CA THR A 58 -0.12 1.52 -5.63
C THR A 58 -1.12 2.23 -4.72
N LEU A 59 -1.65 3.37 -5.19
CA LEU A 59 -2.70 4.09 -4.48
C LEU A 59 -4.04 3.74 -5.14
N LEU A 60 -4.99 3.24 -4.34
CA LEU A 60 -6.29 2.78 -4.83
C LEU A 60 -7.43 3.54 -4.15
N THR A 61 -8.54 3.70 -4.87
CA THR A 61 -9.84 4.03 -4.25
C THR A 61 -10.41 2.82 -3.51
N GLN A 62 -11.49 3.02 -2.76
CA GLN A 62 -12.21 1.93 -2.10
C GLN A 62 -12.77 0.91 -3.10
N ASP A 63 -13.09 1.34 -4.32
CA ASP A 63 -13.61 0.48 -5.39
C ASP A 63 -12.50 -0.27 -6.16
N GLY A 64 -11.23 0.00 -5.84
CA GLY A 64 -10.07 -0.63 -6.47
C GLY A 64 -9.50 0.13 -7.67
N GLU A 65 -10.02 1.32 -7.98
CA GLU A 65 -9.50 2.16 -9.07
C GLU A 65 -8.15 2.77 -8.71
N VAL A 66 -7.23 2.83 -9.68
CA VAL A 66 -5.88 3.38 -9.47
C VAL A 66 -5.92 4.91 -9.47
N ILE A 67 -5.35 5.50 -8.42
CA ILE A 67 -5.07 6.93 -8.34
C ILE A 67 -3.63 7.15 -8.79
N ASP A 68 -3.40 7.92 -9.85
CA ASP A 68 -2.05 8.32 -10.26
C ASP A 68 -1.44 9.32 -9.24
N PRO A 69 -0.37 8.93 -8.52
CA PRO A 69 0.28 9.82 -7.56
C PRO A 69 1.16 10.90 -8.23
N GLY A 70 1.45 10.77 -9.53
CA GLY A 70 2.34 11.64 -10.32
C GLY A 70 3.83 11.57 -9.94
N ARG A 71 4.18 10.90 -8.83
CA ARG A 71 5.55 10.80 -8.31
C ARG A 71 5.68 9.67 -7.29
N ARG A 72 6.92 9.20 -7.08
CA ARG A 72 7.30 8.17 -6.09
C ARG A 72 7.24 8.62 -4.63
N THR A 73 6.90 9.88 -4.37
CA THR A 73 6.77 10.42 -3.01
C THR A 73 5.57 11.34 -2.94
N VAL A 74 4.56 10.97 -2.16
CA VAL A 74 3.33 11.76 -2.02
C VAL A 74 3.03 12.02 -0.55
N ALA A 75 2.34 13.14 -0.30
CA ALA A 75 1.83 13.49 1.02
C ALA A 75 0.32 13.26 1.02
N LEU A 76 -0.17 12.35 1.85
CA LEU A 76 -1.59 12.09 2.04
C LEU A 76 -2.14 12.92 3.20
N CYS A 77 -3.35 13.44 3.02
CA CYS A 77 -4.01 14.28 3.99
C CYS A 77 -4.35 13.48 5.27
N ARG A 78 -3.77 13.89 6.40
CA ARG A 78 -4.09 13.35 7.73
C ARG A 78 -5.06 14.24 8.52
N CYS A 79 -5.07 15.55 8.26
CA CYS A 79 -5.87 16.54 8.99
C CYS A 79 -7.36 16.61 8.59
N GLY A 80 -7.77 15.94 7.50
CA GLY A 80 -9.14 15.97 6.98
C GLY A 80 -9.57 17.26 6.25
N ARG A 81 -8.73 18.31 6.21
CA ARG A 81 -9.12 19.64 5.69
C ARG A 81 -8.62 20.00 4.29
N SER A 82 -7.78 19.16 3.67
CA SER A 82 -7.29 19.45 2.30
C SER A 82 -8.43 19.55 1.28
N ALA A 83 -8.29 20.45 0.30
CA ALA A 83 -9.18 20.60 -0.86
C ALA A 83 -8.88 19.59 -1.99
N ILE A 84 -7.71 18.93 -1.97
CA ILE A 84 -7.25 18.00 -3.03
C ILE A 84 -7.11 16.56 -2.52
N LYS A 85 -8.05 16.12 -1.66
CA LYS A 85 -8.03 14.77 -1.10
C LYS A 85 -7.92 13.70 -2.20
N PRO A 86 -7.16 12.61 -1.99
CA PRO A 86 -6.52 12.20 -0.73
C PRO A 86 -5.18 12.89 -0.43
N PHE A 87 -4.72 13.79 -1.29
CA PHE A 87 -3.43 14.47 -1.15
C PHE A 87 -3.48 15.60 -0.13
N CYS A 88 -2.31 16.00 0.37
CA CYS A 88 -2.13 17.15 1.23
C CYS A 88 -1.72 18.39 0.42
N ASP A 89 -2.42 19.51 0.61
CA ASP A 89 -2.13 20.84 0.05
C ASP A 89 -1.49 21.82 1.05
N GLY A 90 -1.16 21.37 2.25
CA GLY A 90 -0.62 22.22 3.30
C GLY A 90 -1.66 22.85 4.24
N THR A 91 -2.97 22.64 4.01
CA THR A 91 -4.05 23.17 4.87
C THR A 91 -3.88 22.81 6.36
N HIS A 92 -3.21 21.69 6.68
CA HIS A 92 -2.89 21.29 8.06
C HIS A 92 -2.21 22.39 8.87
N LYS A 93 -1.36 23.21 8.24
CA LYS A 93 -0.70 24.34 8.90
C LYS A 93 -1.68 25.45 9.25
N ALA A 94 -2.53 25.82 8.30
CA ALA A 94 -3.50 26.91 8.46
C ALA A 94 -4.56 26.60 9.51
N VAL A 95 -4.97 25.34 9.64
CA VAL A 95 -5.97 24.90 10.62
C VAL A 95 -5.38 24.50 11.97
N GLY A 96 -4.06 24.60 12.15
CA GLY A 96 -3.39 24.23 13.39
C GLY A 96 -3.60 22.76 13.76
N PHE A 97 -3.52 21.85 12.79
CA PHE A 97 -3.66 20.42 13.05
C PHE A 97 -2.58 19.95 14.02
N GLN A 98 -2.99 19.29 15.11
CA GLN A 98 -2.09 18.72 16.11
C GLN A 98 -2.25 17.21 16.18
N ALA A 99 -1.17 16.48 15.92
CA ALA A 99 -1.17 15.03 16.11
C ALA A 99 0.26 14.46 16.12
N PRO A 100 0.64 13.73 17.20
CA PRO A 100 1.90 12.99 17.32
C PRO A 100 2.26 12.18 16.08
N SER A 101 3.56 12.06 15.80
CA SER A 101 4.08 11.10 14.82
C SER A 101 4.05 9.66 15.32
N ALA A 102 4.04 9.47 16.64
CA ALA A 102 3.99 8.17 17.31
C ALA A 102 2.58 7.84 17.84
N PRO A 103 2.23 6.56 18.04
CA PRO A 103 1.00 6.18 18.74
C PRO A 103 0.95 6.77 20.15
N THR A 104 -0.22 7.25 20.57
CA THR A 104 -0.43 7.84 21.90
C THR A 104 -0.94 6.85 22.94
N SER A 105 -1.27 5.63 22.53
CA SER A 105 -1.72 4.56 23.42
C SER A 105 -1.18 3.22 22.97
N GLU A 106 -1.17 2.27 23.89
CA GLU A 106 -1.01 0.85 23.56
C GLU A 106 -2.11 0.43 22.57
N ARG A 107 -1.76 -0.50 21.68
CA ARG A 107 -2.71 -0.97 20.68
C ARG A 107 -3.59 -2.06 21.30
N PRO A 108 -4.92 -1.94 21.24
CA PRO A 108 -5.81 -2.88 21.92
C PRO A 108 -5.65 -4.35 21.53
N TRP A 109 -5.13 -4.62 20.33
CA TRP A 109 -4.88 -5.97 19.79
C TRP A 109 -3.51 -6.55 20.14
N GLU A 110 -2.67 -5.82 20.88
CA GLU A 110 -1.37 -6.31 21.37
C GLU A 110 -1.48 -6.93 22.78
N ARG A 111 -2.69 -6.92 23.35
CA ARG A 111 -2.99 -7.53 24.65
C ARG A 111 -3.65 -8.89 24.43
N ASP A 112 -2.82 -9.90 24.23
CA ASP A 112 -3.20 -11.33 24.25
C ASP A 112 -3.05 -11.92 25.66
#